data_AF-A0A396GVW3-F1
#
_entry.id   AF-A0A396GVW3-F1
#
_cell.length_a   1.000
_cell.length_b   1.000
_cell.length_c   1.000
_cell.angle_alpha   90.00
_cell.angle_beta   90.00
_cell.angle_gamma   90.00
#
_symmetry.space_group_name_H-M   'P 1'
#
loop_
_entity.id
_entity.type
_entity.pdbx_description
1 polymer ?
#
loop_
_entity_poly.entity_id
_entity_poly.type
_entity_poly.pdbx_seq_one_letter_code
_entity_poly.pdbx_strand_id
1 'polypeptide(L)'
;MNGLNDKAGFLMSGSNPNPLVMTEFGMDMENIDDQNQRYLSCILAYLGGVDLDWALWAAQGSYYIREKENIVREHYGLWSIDFSSLRYQEFPQRFQLLQKKLLGMAFLIGLMVFYPPII
;
A
#
# COMPACT_ATOMS: atom_id res chain seq x y z
N MET A 1 -13.61 -1.97 -8.68
CA MET A 1 -12.28 -2.08 -9.28
C MET A 1 -12.31 -2.55 -10.73
N ASN A 2 -13.38 -2.27 -11.48
CA ASN A 2 -13.54 -2.78 -12.85
C ASN A 2 -12.43 -2.29 -13.78
N GLY A 3 -12.08 -1.00 -13.71
CA GLY A 3 -10.99 -0.46 -14.53
C GLY A 3 -9.60 -1.06 -14.26
N LEU A 4 -9.32 -1.59 -13.06
CA LEU A 4 -8.07 -2.30 -12.78
C LEU A 4 -8.08 -3.69 -13.42
N ASN A 5 -9.21 -4.38 -13.36
CA ASN A 5 -9.39 -5.68 -14.02
C ASN A 5 -9.25 -5.57 -15.54
N ASP A 6 -9.87 -4.54 -16.13
CA ASP A 6 -9.84 -4.31 -17.58
C ASP A 6 -8.42 -4.04 -18.10
N LYS A 7 -7.57 -3.42 -17.28
CA LYS A 7 -6.20 -3.03 -17.67
C LYS A 7 -5.11 -4.02 -17.33
N ALA A 8 -5.23 -4.71 -16.19
CA ALA A 8 -4.15 -5.58 -15.69
C ALA A 8 -4.69 -6.89 -15.08
N GLY A 9 -5.88 -6.88 -14.47
CA GLY A 9 -6.41 -8.07 -13.81
C GLY A 9 -6.70 -9.24 -14.74
N PHE A 10 -6.82 -9.01 -16.06
CA PHE A 10 -6.88 -10.09 -17.04
C PHE A 10 -5.68 -11.04 -16.96
N LEU A 11 -4.51 -10.57 -16.51
CA LEU A 11 -3.31 -11.40 -16.32
C LEU A 11 -3.51 -12.50 -15.29
N MET A 12 -4.38 -12.30 -14.30
CA MET A 12 -4.63 -13.26 -13.22
C MET A 12 -5.73 -14.28 -13.56
N SER A 13 -6.28 -14.26 -14.78
CA SER A 13 -7.44 -15.07 -15.17
C SER A 13 -7.32 -15.62 -16.60
N GLY A 14 -8.25 -16.49 -16.99
CA GLY A 14 -8.25 -17.11 -18.33
C GLY A 14 -7.46 -18.42 -18.39
N SER A 15 -7.02 -18.81 -19.59
CA SER A 15 -6.39 -20.11 -19.84
C SER A 15 -4.91 -20.18 -19.45
N ASN A 16 -4.24 -19.03 -19.28
CA ASN A 16 -2.83 -18.97 -18.89
C ASN A 16 -2.57 -17.79 -17.93
N PRO A 17 -2.95 -17.91 -16.65
CA PRO A 17 -2.75 -16.85 -15.68
C PRO A 17 -1.26 -16.66 -15.36
N ASN A 18 -0.86 -15.42 -15.12
CA ASN A 18 0.48 -15.00 -14.73
C ASN A 18 0.42 -14.25 -13.39
N PRO A 19 1.49 -14.33 -12.57
CA PRO A 19 1.58 -13.53 -11.36
C PRO A 19 1.50 -12.04 -11.67
N LEU A 20 0.71 -11.32 -10.87
CA LEU A 20 0.64 -9.87 -10.88
C LEU A 20 0.98 -9.40 -9.46
N VAL A 21 1.73 -8.30 -9.35
CA VAL A 21 2.04 -7.67 -8.06
C VAL A 21 1.72 -6.19 -8.18
N MET A 22 0.96 -5.65 -7.24
CA MET A 22 0.72 -4.21 -7.13
C MET A 22 1.87 -3.57 -6.36
N THR A 23 2.85 -3.04 -7.07
CA THR A 23 4.08 -2.52 -6.46
C THR A 23 3.91 -1.19 -5.73
N GLU A 24 2.88 -0.42 -6.07
CA GLU A 24 2.61 0.86 -5.45
C GLU A 24 1.11 1.14 -5.40
N PHE A 25 0.62 1.47 -4.21
CA PHE A 25 -0.66 2.12 -3.96
C PHE A 25 -0.57 2.89 -2.65
N GLY A 26 -1.47 3.83 -2.42
CA GLY A 26 -1.45 4.62 -1.21
C GLY A 26 -2.57 5.65 -1.21
N MET A 27 -2.70 6.34 -0.08
CA MET A 27 -3.60 7.48 0.10
C MET A 27 -2.87 8.52 0.94
N ASP A 28 -3.38 9.74 0.99
CA ASP A 28 -2.89 10.71 1.98
C ASP A 28 -3.14 10.12 3.38
N MET A 29 -2.07 9.90 4.15
CA MET A 29 -2.12 9.28 5.47
C MET A 29 -2.32 10.31 6.58
N GLU A 30 -2.29 11.60 6.25
CA GLU A 30 -2.44 12.72 7.18
C GLU A 30 -3.84 13.32 7.09
N ASN A 31 -4.35 13.54 5.89
CA ASN A 31 -5.70 14.06 5.66
C ASN A 31 -6.69 12.94 5.31
N ILE A 32 -7.20 12.27 6.35
CA ILE A 32 -8.12 11.14 6.21
C ILE A 32 -9.56 11.62 6.02
N ASP A 33 -9.91 11.95 4.80
CA ASP A 33 -11.29 12.25 4.41
C ASP A 33 -12.09 10.98 4.04
N ASP A 34 -13.39 11.17 3.78
CA ASP A 34 -14.28 10.08 3.38
C ASP A 34 -13.86 9.41 2.06
N GLN A 35 -13.19 10.15 1.17
CA GLN A 35 -12.72 9.65 -0.11
C GLN A 35 -11.55 8.67 0.10
N ASN A 36 -10.56 9.05 0.90
CA ASN A 36 -9.40 8.25 1.27
C ASN A 36 -9.84 6.98 2.01
N GLN A 37 -10.75 7.09 2.99
CA GLN A 37 -11.27 5.91 3.70
C GLN A 37 -12.00 4.92 2.78
N ARG A 38 -12.81 5.44 1.85
CA ARG A 38 -13.53 4.61 0.88
C ARG A 38 -12.56 3.95 -0.10
N TYR A 39 -11.61 4.72 -0.63
CA TYR A 39 -10.55 4.21 -1.51
C TYR A 39 -9.78 3.08 -0.82
N LEU A 40 -9.30 3.29 0.40
CA LEU A 40 -8.54 2.30 1.14
C LEU A 40 -9.36 1.02 1.37
N SER A 41 -10.62 1.17 1.79
CA SER A 41 -11.50 0.02 2.00
C SER A 41 -11.72 -0.77 0.70
N CYS A 42 -11.91 -0.09 -0.43
CA CYS A 42 -12.08 -0.72 -1.73
C CYS A 42 -10.82 -1.44 -2.22
N ILE A 43 -9.64 -0.82 -2.10
CA ILE A 43 -8.40 -1.44 -2.57
C ILE A 43 -8.01 -2.62 -1.69
N LEU A 44 -8.11 -2.51 -0.37
CA LEU A 44 -7.81 -3.63 0.54
C LEU A 44 -8.76 -4.82 0.32
N ALA A 45 -10.05 -4.56 0.13
CA ALA A 45 -11.02 -5.60 -0.20
C ALA A 45 -10.72 -6.27 -1.54
N TYR A 46 -10.26 -5.50 -2.53
CA TYR A 46 -9.87 -6.03 -3.84
C TYR A 46 -8.60 -6.90 -3.72
N LEU A 47 -7.52 -6.38 -3.12
CA LEU A 47 -6.26 -7.10 -2.92
C LEU A 47 -6.50 -8.44 -2.21
N GLY A 48 -7.27 -8.42 -1.12
CA GLY A 48 -7.62 -9.63 -0.40
C GLY A 48 -8.62 -10.53 -1.14
N GLY A 49 -9.48 -9.98 -1.97
CA GLY A 49 -10.51 -10.72 -2.70
C GLY A 49 -9.95 -11.56 -3.84
N VAL A 50 -8.92 -11.08 -4.52
CA VAL A 50 -8.27 -11.77 -5.65
C VAL A 50 -6.91 -12.38 -5.31
N ASP A 51 -6.50 -12.28 -4.04
CA ASP A 51 -5.19 -12.75 -3.54
C ASP A 51 -4.00 -12.12 -4.28
N LEU A 52 -4.09 -10.81 -4.54
CA LEU A 52 -3.07 -10.05 -5.25
C LEU A 52 -1.98 -9.58 -4.28
N ASP A 53 -0.72 -9.93 -4.54
CA ASP A 53 0.44 -9.43 -3.80
C ASP A 53 0.62 -7.92 -3.97
N TRP A 54 1.10 -7.26 -2.93
CA TRP A 54 1.05 -5.80 -2.86
C TRP A 54 2.16 -5.16 -2.03
N ALA A 55 2.42 -3.90 -2.33
CA ALA A 55 3.40 -3.05 -1.67
C ALA A 55 2.81 -1.64 -1.46
N LEU A 56 2.80 -1.19 -0.20
CA LEU A 56 2.24 0.12 0.14
C LEU A 56 3.28 1.21 -0.10
N TRP A 57 2.88 2.28 -0.75
CA TRP A 57 3.61 3.53 -0.77
C TRP A 57 3.20 4.38 0.45
N ALA A 58 4.09 4.79 1.34
CA ALA A 58 5.47 4.32 1.55
C ALA A 58 5.73 4.25 3.05
N ALA A 59 6.79 3.57 3.50
CA ALA A 59 7.12 3.56 4.94
C ALA A 59 7.53 4.97 5.40
N GLN A 60 8.15 5.76 4.52
CA GLN A 60 8.85 7.00 4.82
C GLN A 60 8.04 8.03 5.62
N GLY A 61 8.71 8.73 6.53
CA GLY A 61 8.17 9.90 7.22
C GLY A 61 8.52 11.21 6.52
N SER A 62 9.79 11.41 6.18
CA SER A 62 10.25 12.62 5.51
C SER A 62 11.36 12.33 4.52
N TYR A 63 11.50 13.21 3.53
CA TYR A 63 12.65 13.31 2.66
C TYR A 63 13.69 14.18 3.32
N TYR A 64 14.95 13.74 3.31
CA TYR A 64 16.04 14.59 3.74
C TYR A 64 16.14 15.86 2.88
N ILE A 65 16.03 15.70 1.56
CA ILE A 65 15.91 16.79 0.58
C ILE A 65 14.86 16.39 -0.46
N ARG A 66 13.97 17.30 -0.81
CA ARG A 66 13.05 17.17 -1.96
C ARG A 66 12.79 18.56 -2.54
N GLU A 67 12.82 18.69 -3.86
CA GLU A 67 12.55 19.96 -4.55
C GLU A 67 13.39 21.16 -4.03
N LYS A 68 14.62 20.89 -3.60
CA LYS A 68 15.57 21.86 -2.98
C LYS A 68 15.18 22.36 -1.59
N GLU A 69 14.14 21.80 -0.99
CA GLU A 69 13.78 22.01 0.41
C GLU A 69 14.35 20.88 1.28
N ASN A 70 14.73 21.24 2.51
CA ASN A 70 15.25 20.29 3.49
C ASN A 70 14.11 19.78 4.37
N ILE A 71 14.13 18.49 4.72
CA ILE A 71 13.16 17.85 5.63
C ILE A 71 11.73 18.07 5.12
N VAL A 72 11.43 17.49 3.96
CA VAL A 72 10.10 17.59 3.35
C VAL A 72 9.25 16.42 3.78
N ARG A 73 8.02 16.69 4.21
CA ARG A 73 7.08 15.66 4.64
C ARG A 73 6.64 14.79 3.45
N GLU A 74 6.54 13.48 3.67
CA GLU A 74 5.90 12.55 2.72
C GLU A 74 4.46 12.31 3.14
N HIS A 75 3.47 13.04 2.61
CA HIS A 75 2.06 12.94 3.05
C HIS A 75 1.42 11.55 2.86
N TYR A 76 1.90 10.77 1.88
CA TYR A 76 1.44 9.39 1.64
C TYR A 76 2.16 8.35 2.50
N GLY A 77 3.12 8.80 3.31
CA GLY A 77 3.97 7.94 4.11
C GLY A 77 3.29 7.47 5.40
N LEU A 78 3.68 6.29 5.86
CA LEU A 78 3.13 5.67 7.06
C LEU A 78 3.60 6.35 8.36
N TRP A 79 4.88 6.69 8.44
CA TRP A 79 5.49 7.27 9.65
C TRP A 79 5.34 8.78 9.71
N SER A 80 5.31 9.37 10.89
CA SER A 80 5.38 10.82 11.10
C SER A 80 6.69 11.40 10.55
N ILE A 81 6.76 12.73 10.38
CA ILE A 81 7.92 13.42 9.78
C ILE A 81 9.26 13.07 10.47
N ASP A 82 9.21 12.80 11.77
CA ASP A 82 10.31 12.44 12.67
C ASP A 82 10.44 10.93 12.92
N PHE A 83 9.67 10.10 12.21
CA PHE A 83 9.65 8.65 12.33
C PHE A 83 9.30 8.10 13.73
N SER A 84 8.62 8.89 14.56
CA SER A 84 8.29 8.52 15.94
C SER A 84 6.94 7.83 16.10
N SER A 85 6.01 8.04 15.17
CA SER A 85 4.63 7.56 15.30
C SER A 85 3.98 7.28 13.93
N LEU A 86 2.89 6.52 13.91
CA LEU A 86 2.12 6.32 12.68
C LEU A 86 1.27 7.57 12.40
N ARG A 87 1.20 8.01 11.13
CA ARG A 87 0.25 9.07 10.73
C ARG A 87 -1.18 8.57 10.80
N TYR A 88 -1.41 7.37 10.27
CA TYR A 88 -2.70 6.71 10.28
C TYR A 88 -2.74 5.68 11.40
N GLN A 89 -3.35 6.04 12.54
CA GLN A 89 -3.35 5.22 13.75
C GLN A 89 -4.12 3.91 13.58
N GLU A 90 -5.14 3.90 12.72
CA GLU A 90 -5.96 2.73 12.41
C GLU A 90 -5.28 1.77 11.41
N PHE A 91 -4.07 2.10 10.95
CA PHE A 91 -3.32 1.31 9.98
C PHE A 91 -3.20 -0.18 10.39
N PRO A 92 -2.74 -0.54 11.62
CA PRO A 92 -2.60 -1.95 12.00
C PRO A 92 -3.92 -2.72 11.96
N GLN A 93 -5.03 -2.09 12.36
CA GLN A 93 -6.35 -2.71 12.38
C GLN A 93 -6.92 -2.88 10.97
N ARG A 94 -6.77 -1.86 10.12
CA ARG A 94 -7.29 -1.87 8.74
C ARG A 94 -6.56 -2.88 7.86
N PHE A 95 -5.25 -3.06 8.04
CA PHE A 95 -4.43 -3.96 7.22
C PHE A 95 -4.31 -5.38 7.78
N GLN A 96 -4.86 -5.65 8.97
CA GLN A 96 -4.72 -6.95 9.65
C GLN A 96 -5.15 -8.14 8.79
N LEU A 97 -6.23 -8.00 8.01
CA LEU A 97 -6.73 -9.08 7.17
C LEU A 97 -5.73 -9.47 6.08
N LEU A 98 -5.16 -8.48 5.39
CA LEU A 98 -4.15 -8.73 4.35
C LEU A 98 -2.88 -9.31 4.93
N GLN A 99 -2.42 -8.77 6.07
CA GLN A 99 -1.25 -9.31 6.78
C GLN A 99 -1.45 -10.78 7.17
N LYS A 100 -2.64 -11.16 7.66
CA LYS A 100 -2.96 -12.54 8.01
C LYS A 100 -3.06 -13.46 6.79
N LYS A 101 -3.62 -12.98 5.68
CA LYS A 101 -3.68 -13.76 4.43
C LYS A 101 -2.29 -14.11 3.92
N LEU A 102 -1.37 -13.14 3.93
CA LEU A 102 0.03 -13.35 3.51
C LEU A 102 0.80 -14.33 4.42
N LEU A 103 0.43 -14.45 5.69
CA LEU A 103 1.08 -15.34 6.67
C LEU A 103 0.49 -16.76 6.71
N GLY A 104 -0.49 -17.08 5.86
CA GLY A 104 -1.27 -18.33 5.89
C GLY A 104 -0.58 -19.57 5.34
N MET A 105 0.60 -19.47 4.70
CA MET A 105 1.37 -20.63 4.24
C MET A 105 2.86 -20.42 4.54
N ALA A 106 3.36 -21.18 5.52
CA ALA A 106 4.77 -21.50 5.77
C ALA A 106 5.80 -20.38 5.57
N PHE A 107 6.20 -19.74 6.68
CA PHE A 107 7.53 -19.16 6.95
C PHE A 107 8.40 -18.80 5.73
N LEU A 108 7.96 -17.89 4.85
CA LEU A 108 8.84 -17.20 3.92
C LEU A 108 8.19 -15.83 3.61
N ILE A 109 8.69 -14.80 4.29
CA ILE A 109 8.64 -13.40 3.86
C ILE A 109 7.22 -12.82 3.68
N GLY A 110 6.55 -12.52 4.78
CA GLY A 110 5.55 -11.43 4.79
C GLY A 110 6.28 -10.08 4.70
N LEU A 111 6.92 -9.77 3.56
CA LEU A 111 7.42 -8.41 3.36
C LEU A 111 6.22 -7.55 2.97
N MET A 112 5.79 -6.70 3.89
CA MET A 112 5.20 -5.44 3.46
C MET A 112 6.32 -4.68 2.76
N VAL A 113 6.41 -4.84 1.44
CA VAL A 113 7.39 -4.12 0.64
C VAL A 113 6.94 -2.68 0.59
N PHE A 114 7.82 -1.77 0.99
CA PHE A 114 7.66 -0.35 0.77
C PHE A 114 8.62 0.04 -0.35
N TYR A 115 8.13 0.73 -1.37
CA TYR A 115 8.98 1.18 -2.46
C TYR A 115 9.73 2.46 -2.03
N PRO A 116 11.07 2.53 -2.18
CA PRO A 116 11.81 3.76 -1.92
C PRO A 116 11.55 4.76 -3.05
N PRO A 117 11.36 6.05 -2.75
CA PRO A 117 11.18 7.05 -3.79
C PRO A 117 12.43 7.19 -4.67
N ILE A 118 12.21 7.17 -5.98
CA ILE A 118 13.24 7.51 -6.98
C ILE A 118 13.47 9.02 -6.84
N ILE A 119 14.68 9.39 -6.43
CA ILE A 119 15.16 10.78 -6.25
C ILE A 119 15.05 11.56 -7.56
#